data_AF-G4T854-F1
#
_entry.id   AF-G4T854-F1
#
_cell.length_a   1.000
_cell.length_b   1.000
_cell.length_c   1.000
_cell.angle_alpha   90.00
_cell.angle_beta   90.00
_cell.angle_gamma   90.00
#
_symmetry.space_group_name_H-M   'P 1'
#
loop_
_entity.id
_entity.type
_entity.pdbx_description
1 polymer ?
#
loop_
_entity_poly.entity_id
_entity_poly.type
_entity_poly.pdbx_seq_one_letter_code
_entity_poly.pdbx_strand_id
1 'polypeptide(L)'
;MRRLLSSLASVRPPTAAPAGFTYFPRVFSDHEQRTLLNAALQHLDAAASTAASRRKRRKLLQTGSVTADGQGFLPEQLYDFEPGHFDGVIRKYREARITDAHWHSLVATDASLDPVLAKLRAQLPPELAVHHQCHVLHLASDGEILPHIDNVKASGSCILGISLGSARVLRLENCDGHRYEVVLEPGSYYIQRQACLRL
;
A
#
# COMPACT_ATOMS: atom_id res chain seq x y z
N MET A 1 1.12 20.13 31.18
CA MET A 1 2.03 18.96 31.20
C MET A 1 2.19 18.44 29.77
N ARG A 2 3.35 18.70 29.17
CA ARG A 2 3.70 18.33 27.79
C ARG A 2 4.00 16.84 27.74
N ARG A 3 3.26 16.05 26.93
CA ARG A 3 3.59 14.64 26.68
C ARG A 3 4.60 14.54 25.54
N LEU A 4 5.56 13.66 25.78
CA LEU A 4 6.81 13.42 25.07
C LEU A 4 6.60 13.14 23.58
N LEU A 5 7.30 13.89 22.74
CA LEU A 5 7.64 13.50 21.38
C LEU A 5 8.42 12.19 21.47
N SER A 6 7.85 11.10 20.95
CA SER A 6 8.61 9.86 20.75
C SER A 6 9.74 10.19 19.79
N SER A 7 10.96 10.07 20.30
CA SER A 7 12.21 10.17 19.55
C SER A 7 12.08 9.35 18.27
N LEU A 8 12.16 10.03 17.11
CA LEU A 8 12.67 9.42 15.90
C LEU A 8 14.09 8.99 16.25
N ALA A 9 14.22 7.75 16.73
CA ALA A 9 15.49 7.14 17.01
C ALA A 9 16.35 7.28 15.74
N SER A 10 17.59 7.72 15.94
CA SER A 10 18.58 7.91 14.89
C SER A 10 18.59 6.70 13.95
N VAL A 11 17.95 6.84 12.79
CA VAL A 11 18.07 5.90 11.70
C VAL A 11 19.55 5.98 11.31
N ARG A 12 20.31 4.91 11.60
CA ARG A 12 21.68 4.76 11.12
C ARG A 12 21.68 5.09 9.62
N PRO A 13 22.70 5.79 9.10
CA PRO A 13 22.77 6.03 7.66
C PRO A 13 22.58 4.69 6.96
N PRO A 14 21.69 4.62 5.95
CA PRO A 14 21.37 3.35 5.32
C PRO A 14 22.67 2.69 4.87
N THR A 15 22.89 1.46 5.33
CA THR A 15 23.72 0.50 4.62
C THR A 15 23.30 0.53 3.14
N ALA A 16 24.23 0.29 2.22
CA ALA A 16 23.88 0.27 0.80
C ALA A 16 22.64 -0.62 0.58
N ALA A 17 21.69 -0.15 -0.22
CA ALA A 17 20.49 -0.92 -0.51
C ALA A 17 20.90 -2.31 -1.02
N PRO A 18 20.24 -3.39 -0.56
CA PRO A 18 20.62 -4.72 -0.97
C PRO A 18 20.45 -4.90 -2.48
N ALA A 19 21.25 -5.79 -3.07
CA ALA A 19 21.13 -6.11 -4.48
C ALA A 19 19.68 -6.53 -4.82
N GLY A 20 19.15 -5.98 -5.92
CA GLY A 20 17.77 -6.24 -6.34
C GLY A 20 16.71 -5.36 -5.69
N PHE A 21 17.05 -4.50 -4.72
CA PHE A 21 16.12 -3.51 -4.16
C PHE A 21 16.46 -2.09 -4.63
N THR A 22 15.45 -1.38 -5.12
CA THR A 22 15.57 0.03 -5.51
C THR A 22 14.40 0.82 -4.93
N TYR A 23 14.69 1.97 -4.32
CA TYR A 23 13.70 2.86 -3.73
C TYR A 23 13.68 4.23 -4.43
N PHE A 24 12.48 4.72 -4.71
CA PHE A 24 12.25 5.99 -5.40
C PHE A 24 11.36 6.90 -4.53
N PRO A 25 11.94 7.91 -3.85
CA PRO A 25 11.17 8.80 -3.01
C PRO A 25 10.37 9.82 -3.84
N ARG A 26 9.14 10.12 -3.40
CA ARG A 26 8.31 11.26 -3.86
C ARG A 26 8.12 11.33 -5.38
N VAL A 27 7.69 10.23 -5.98
CA VAL A 27 7.43 10.14 -7.43
C VAL A 27 6.08 10.72 -7.80
N PHE A 28 5.10 10.59 -6.90
CA PHE A 28 3.74 11.08 -7.10
C PHE A 28 3.51 12.39 -6.34
N SER A 29 2.93 13.38 -7.01
CA SER A 29 2.43 14.62 -6.40
C SER A 29 1.25 14.34 -5.47
N ASP A 30 0.95 15.28 -4.57
CA ASP A 30 -0.19 15.15 -3.65
C ASP A 30 -1.52 14.91 -4.37
N HIS A 31 -1.71 15.49 -5.55
CA HIS A 31 -2.90 15.27 -6.35
C HIS A 31 -2.96 13.83 -6.88
N GLU A 32 -1.88 13.34 -7.50
CA GLU A 32 -1.78 11.97 -8.01
C GLU A 32 -1.95 10.94 -6.89
N GLN A 33 -1.37 11.20 -5.72
CA GLN A 33 -1.52 10.37 -4.52
C GLN A 33 -2.98 10.27 -4.08
N ARG A 34 -3.70 11.41 -4.01
CA ARG A 34 -5.13 11.43 -3.63
C ARG A 34 -5.99 10.70 -4.65
N THR A 35 -5.75 10.92 -5.94
CA THR A 35 -6.48 10.22 -7.01
C THR A 35 -6.31 8.71 -6.90
N LEU A 36 -5.07 8.22 -6.77
CA LEU A 36 -4.78 6.79 -6.65
C LEU A 36 -5.33 6.21 -5.34
N LEU A 37 -5.20 6.93 -4.23
CA LEU A 37 -5.71 6.51 -2.92
C LEU A 37 -7.24 6.41 -2.93
N ASN A 38 -7.95 7.39 -3.50
CA ASN A 38 -9.41 7.36 -3.58
C ASN A 38 -9.90 6.17 -4.41
N ALA A 39 -9.28 5.91 -5.56
CA ALA A 39 -9.59 4.74 -6.40
C ALA A 39 -9.35 3.42 -5.65
N ALA A 40 -8.22 3.32 -4.93
CA ALA A 40 -7.87 2.16 -4.11
C ALA A 40 -8.87 1.93 -2.96
N LEU A 41 -9.26 2.98 -2.25
CA LEU A 41 -10.22 2.90 -1.15
C LEU A 41 -11.63 2.53 -1.65
N GLN A 42 -12.07 3.10 -2.78
CA GLN A 42 -13.33 2.74 -3.42
C GLN A 42 -13.37 1.27 -3.82
N HIS A 43 -12.27 0.76 -4.39
CA HIS A 43 -12.14 -0.65 -4.75
C HIS A 43 -12.24 -1.57 -3.52
N LEU A 44 -11.48 -1.27 -2.46
CA LEU A 44 -11.53 -2.01 -1.20
C LEU A 44 -12.92 -1.97 -0.55
N ASP A 45 -13.59 -0.83 -0.60
CA ASP A 45 -14.93 -0.67 -0.04
C ASP A 45 -15.98 -1.46 -0.83
N ALA A 46 -15.83 -1.57 -2.15
CA ALA A 46 -16.66 -2.41 -3.00
C ALA A 46 -16.45 -3.90 -2.73
N ALA A 47 -15.19 -4.29 -2.49
CA ALA A 47 -14.76 -5.65 -2.17
C ALA A 47 -15.07 -6.09 -0.72
N ALA A 48 -15.53 -5.17 0.14
CA ALA A 48 -15.71 -5.43 1.56
C ALA A 48 -16.58 -6.65 1.87
N SER A 49 -16.18 -7.38 2.92
CA SER A 49 -16.66 -8.71 3.28
C SER A 49 -18.16 -8.80 3.60
N THR A 50 -18.81 -7.71 4.05
CA THR A 50 -20.24 -7.74 4.38
C THR A 50 -21.05 -6.58 3.79
N ALA A 51 -22.25 -6.89 3.30
CA ALA A 51 -23.23 -5.88 2.88
C ALA A 51 -23.65 -4.94 4.04
N ALA A 52 -23.63 -5.45 5.27
CA ALA A 52 -23.97 -4.70 6.48
C ALA A 52 -22.96 -3.58 6.75
N SER A 53 -21.65 -3.87 6.70
CA SER A 53 -20.61 -2.86 6.91
C SER A 53 -20.67 -1.75 5.85
N ARG A 54 -20.83 -2.14 4.57
CA ARG A 54 -21.04 -1.19 3.46
C ARG A 54 -22.24 -0.27 3.69
N ARG A 55 -23.38 -0.82 4.14
CA ARG A 55 -24.59 -0.03 4.43
C ARG A 55 -24.39 0.92 5.61
N LYS A 56 -23.71 0.47 6.67
CA LYS A 56 -23.40 1.30 7.85
C LYS A 56 -22.51 2.49 7.47
N ARG A 57 -21.40 2.25 6.76
CA ARG A 57 -20.50 3.31 6.25
C ARG A 57 -21.26 4.34 5.42
N ARG A 58 -22.03 3.88 4.42
CA ARG A 58 -22.81 4.76 3.55
C ARG A 58 -23.80 5.63 4.33
N LYS A 59 -24.49 5.07 5.32
CA LYS A 59 -25.41 5.83 6.17
C LYS A 59 -24.68 6.94 6.95
N LEU A 60 -23.55 6.62 7.56
CA LEU A 60 -22.76 7.59 8.35
C LEU A 60 -22.21 8.74 7.51
N LEU A 61 -21.81 8.45 6.27
CA LEU A 61 -21.37 9.46 5.30
C LEU A 61 -22.53 10.36 4.85
N GLN A 62 -23.69 9.77 4.56
CA GLN A 62 -24.88 10.51 4.13
C GLN A 62 -25.42 11.44 5.22
N THR A 63 -25.31 11.05 6.50
CA THR A 63 -25.75 11.88 7.62
C THR A 63 -24.73 12.93 8.05
N GLY A 64 -23.54 12.97 7.40
CA GLY A 64 -22.44 13.84 7.81
C GLY A 64 -21.88 13.54 9.20
N SER A 65 -22.27 12.42 9.80
CA SER A 65 -21.83 12.03 11.14
C SER A 65 -20.37 11.61 11.19
N VAL A 66 -19.82 11.28 10.02
CA VAL A 66 -18.40 10.98 9.83
C VAL A 66 -17.94 11.63 8.53
N THR A 67 -16.77 12.26 8.57
CA THR A 67 -16.08 12.81 7.41
C THR A 67 -14.76 12.09 7.21
N ALA A 68 -14.34 11.97 5.95
CA ALA A 68 -12.98 11.58 5.65
C ALA A 68 -12.00 12.64 6.16
N ASP A 69 -10.78 12.22 6.48
CA ASP A 69 -9.69 13.13 6.79
C ASP A 69 -9.20 13.88 5.52
N GLY A 70 -8.17 14.73 5.67
CA GLY A 70 -7.61 15.48 4.55
C GLY A 70 -6.97 14.63 3.44
N GLN A 71 -6.83 13.32 3.65
CA GLN A 71 -6.27 12.36 2.69
C GLN A 71 -7.36 11.47 2.05
N GLY A 72 -8.55 11.38 2.65
CA GLY A 72 -9.65 10.55 2.17
C GLY A 72 -9.94 9.32 3.02
N PHE A 73 -9.24 9.11 4.13
CA PHE A 73 -9.50 8.00 5.06
C PHE A 73 -10.66 8.31 5.99
N LEU A 74 -11.49 7.30 6.23
CA LEU A 74 -12.50 7.30 7.28
C LEU A 74 -11.87 6.90 8.63
N PRO A 75 -12.54 7.19 9.76
CA PRO A 75 -12.16 6.65 11.06
C PRO A 75 -11.99 5.13 10.99
N GLU A 76 -10.91 4.64 11.60
CA GLU A 76 -10.44 3.25 11.48
C GLU A 76 -11.53 2.22 11.84
N GLN A 77 -12.38 2.54 12.82
CA GLN A 77 -13.46 1.67 13.31
C GLN A 77 -14.56 1.42 12.28
N LEU A 78 -14.52 2.14 11.16
CA LEU A 78 -15.43 1.94 10.04
C LEU A 78 -14.89 0.96 9.02
N TYR A 79 -13.63 0.51 9.12
CA TYR A 79 -13.06 -0.48 8.21
C TYR A 79 -13.14 -1.89 8.81
N ASP A 80 -13.31 -2.86 7.92
CA ASP A 80 -13.35 -4.29 8.27
C ASP A 80 -11.93 -4.85 8.12
N PHE A 81 -11.07 -4.62 9.11
CA PHE A 81 -9.71 -5.18 9.11
C PHE A 81 -9.72 -6.62 9.63
N GLU A 82 -9.11 -7.52 8.86
CA GLU A 82 -8.90 -8.90 9.24
C GLU A 82 -7.75 -8.99 10.27
N PRO A 83 -7.90 -9.78 11.34
CA PRO A 83 -6.90 -9.88 12.39
C PRO A 83 -5.59 -10.51 11.90
N GLY A 84 -5.64 -11.39 10.90
CA GLY A 84 -4.48 -12.05 10.32
C GLY A 84 -4.78 -12.66 8.95
N HIS A 85 -3.76 -12.68 8.08
CA HIS A 85 -3.80 -13.37 6.79
C HIS A 85 -3.57 -14.88 6.98
N PHE A 86 -3.99 -15.71 6.02
CA PHE A 86 -4.00 -17.17 6.16
C PHE A 86 -2.60 -17.80 6.38
N ASP A 87 -1.54 -17.11 5.93
CA ASP A 87 -0.14 -17.50 6.13
C ASP A 87 0.47 -16.96 7.43
N GLY A 88 -0.28 -16.14 8.18
CA GLY A 88 0.15 -15.53 9.44
C GLY A 88 1.11 -14.34 9.29
N VAL A 89 1.38 -13.86 8.07
CA VAL A 89 2.36 -12.80 7.82
C VAL A 89 1.77 -11.41 8.02
N ILE A 90 0.56 -11.16 7.54
CA ILE A 90 -0.05 -9.83 7.58
C ILE A 90 -1.08 -9.79 8.71
N ARG A 91 -1.13 -8.68 9.46
CA ARG A 91 -2.06 -8.46 10.57
C ARG A 91 -2.79 -7.12 10.45
N LYS A 92 -4.06 -7.10 10.87
CA LYS A 92 -4.94 -5.91 10.89
C LYS A 92 -4.95 -5.19 9.54
N TYR A 93 -5.40 -5.91 8.53
CA TYR A 93 -5.35 -5.47 7.14
C TYR A 93 -6.66 -5.76 6.43
N ARG A 94 -6.88 -5.10 5.30
CA ARG A 94 -7.85 -5.52 4.30
C ARG A 94 -7.18 -5.49 2.95
N GLU A 95 -7.51 -6.45 2.10
CA GLU A 95 -6.93 -6.55 0.77
C GLU A 95 -7.99 -6.84 -0.29
N ALA A 96 -7.71 -6.42 -1.51
CA ALA A 96 -8.45 -6.85 -2.67
C ALA A 96 -7.53 -6.89 -3.89
N ARG A 97 -7.74 -7.90 -4.74
CA ARG A 97 -7.10 -7.96 -6.06
C ARG A 97 -7.87 -7.07 -7.03
N ILE A 98 -7.14 -6.24 -7.77
CA ILE A 98 -7.71 -5.42 -8.84
C ILE A 98 -7.28 -5.97 -10.21
N THR A 99 -8.25 -6.11 -11.11
CA THR A 99 -8.04 -6.56 -12.49
C THR A 99 -7.95 -5.38 -13.44
N ASP A 100 -7.36 -5.58 -14.62
CA ASP A 100 -7.30 -4.54 -15.65
C ASP A 100 -8.71 -4.03 -16.01
N ALA A 101 -9.68 -4.92 -16.19
CA ALA A 101 -11.06 -4.52 -16.47
C ALA A 101 -11.64 -3.61 -15.36
N HIS A 102 -11.28 -3.86 -14.10
CA HIS A 102 -11.73 -3.02 -13.00
C HIS A 102 -11.02 -1.67 -12.98
N TRP A 103 -9.73 -1.61 -13.31
CA TRP A 103 -9.03 -0.33 -13.53
C TRP A 103 -9.71 0.52 -14.60
N HIS A 104 -10.10 -0.07 -15.72
CA HIS A 104 -10.85 0.64 -16.77
C HIS A 104 -12.20 1.16 -16.27
N SER A 105 -12.91 0.39 -15.45
CA SER A 105 -14.17 0.83 -14.82
C SER A 105 -13.98 2.03 -13.88
N LEU A 106 -12.88 2.05 -13.11
CA LEU A 106 -12.55 3.17 -12.23
C LEU A 106 -12.18 4.42 -13.05
N VAL A 107 -11.41 4.28 -14.13
CA VAL A 107 -11.10 5.38 -15.06
C VAL A 107 -12.37 5.95 -15.70
N ALA A 108 -13.34 5.12 -16.06
CA ALA A 108 -14.62 5.59 -16.59
C ALA A 108 -15.43 6.40 -15.56
N THR A 109 -15.19 6.17 -14.26
CA THR A 109 -15.83 6.92 -13.17
C THR A 109 -15.07 8.20 -12.82
N ASP A 110 -13.74 8.16 -12.89
CA ASP A 110 -12.85 9.29 -12.65
C ASP A 110 -11.72 9.32 -13.69
N ALA A 111 -11.88 10.17 -14.69
CA ALA A 111 -10.91 10.33 -15.77
C ALA A 111 -9.55 10.86 -15.29
N SER A 112 -9.46 11.47 -14.10
CA SER A 112 -8.19 11.93 -13.53
C SER A 112 -7.26 10.78 -13.17
N LEU A 113 -7.78 9.56 -13.03
CA LEU A 113 -7.01 8.35 -12.73
C LEU A 113 -6.14 7.89 -13.91
N ASP A 114 -6.58 8.11 -15.15
CA ASP A 114 -5.88 7.62 -16.34
C ASP A 114 -4.43 8.13 -16.47
N PRO A 115 -4.13 9.43 -16.36
CA PRO A 115 -2.74 9.91 -16.41
C PRO A 115 -1.89 9.36 -15.26
N VAL A 116 -2.47 9.11 -14.08
CA VAL A 116 -1.76 8.53 -12.94
C VAL A 116 -1.39 7.07 -13.20
N LEU A 117 -2.32 6.28 -13.76
CA LEU A 117 -2.06 4.90 -14.18
C LEU A 117 -1.07 4.83 -15.34
N ALA A 118 -1.13 5.76 -16.29
CA ALA A 118 -0.14 5.85 -17.37
C ALA A 118 1.28 6.12 -16.83
N LYS A 119 1.41 7.04 -15.87
CA LYS A 119 2.68 7.31 -15.18
C LYS A 119 3.18 6.08 -14.43
N LEU A 120 2.30 5.38 -13.71
CA LEU A 120 2.62 4.13 -13.01
C LEU A 120 3.12 3.05 -13.98
N ARG A 121 2.42 2.84 -15.10
CA ARG A 121 2.82 1.90 -16.15
C ARG A 121 4.19 2.24 -16.74
N ALA A 122 4.51 3.52 -16.88
CA ALA A 122 5.83 3.97 -17.33
C ALA A 122 6.96 3.70 -16.31
N GLN A 123 6.64 3.48 -15.03
CA GLN A 123 7.61 3.03 -14.01
C GLN A 123 7.74 1.51 -13.95
N LEU A 124 6.79 0.76 -14.52
CA LEU A 124 6.86 -0.70 -14.51
C LEU A 124 8.06 -1.16 -15.33
N PRO A 125 8.88 -2.07 -14.79
CA PRO A 125 9.81 -2.82 -15.60
C PRO A 125 9.11 -3.52 -16.77
N PRO A 126 9.76 -3.68 -17.93
CA PRO A 126 9.15 -4.31 -19.11
C PRO A 126 8.49 -5.67 -18.83
N GLU A 127 9.09 -6.47 -17.96
CA GLU A 127 8.57 -7.77 -17.54
C GLU A 127 7.28 -7.69 -16.72
N LEU A 128 7.03 -6.59 -15.99
CA LEU A 128 5.77 -6.35 -15.27
C LEU A 128 4.71 -5.66 -16.14
N ALA A 129 5.12 -5.02 -17.23
CA ALA A 129 4.21 -4.33 -18.14
C ALA A 129 3.26 -5.28 -18.89
N VAL A 130 3.66 -6.54 -19.10
CA VAL A 130 2.89 -7.53 -19.89
C VAL A 130 1.89 -8.29 -19.02
N HIS A 131 2.33 -8.77 -17.86
CA HIS A 131 1.48 -9.51 -16.92
C HIS A 131 1.84 -9.10 -15.50
N HIS A 132 0.94 -8.38 -14.84
CA HIS A 132 1.08 -8.04 -13.44
C HIS A 132 -0.18 -8.44 -12.66
N GLN A 133 0.02 -8.77 -11.39
CA GLN A 133 -1.04 -8.93 -10.43
C GLN A 133 -1.02 -7.71 -9.53
N CYS A 134 -2.13 -6.97 -9.48
CA CYS A 134 -2.22 -5.79 -8.64
C CYS A 134 -3.12 -6.10 -7.44
N HIS A 135 -2.58 -5.83 -6.25
CA HIS A 135 -3.28 -5.95 -4.99
C HIS A 135 -3.31 -4.58 -4.33
N VAL A 136 -4.46 -4.21 -3.81
CA VAL A 136 -4.59 -3.05 -2.93
C VAL A 136 -4.59 -3.57 -1.51
N LEU A 137 -3.60 -3.17 -0.72
CA LEU A 137 -3.46 -3.52 0.68
C LEU A 137 -3.65 -2.26 1.54
N HIS A 138 -4.57 -2.33 2.50
CA HIS A 138 -4.77 -1.26 3.48
C HIS A 138 -4.52 -1.82 4.89
N LEU A 139 -3.52 -1.25 5.56
CA LEU A 139 -3.16 -1.60 6.94
C LEU A 139 -3.81 -0.62 7.91
N ALA A 140 -4.33 -1.13 9.04
CA ALA A 140 -4.72 -0.32 10.18
C ALA A 140 -3.53 0.50 10.72
N SER A 141 -3.78 1.50 11.57
CA SER A 141 -2.71 2.31 12.16
C SER A 141 -1.64 1.46 12.86
N ASP A 142 -2.06 0.39 13.53
CA ASP A 142 -1.21 -0.62 14.19
C ASP A 142 -1.13 -1.96 13.44
N GLY A 143 -1.51 -1.97 12.16
CA GLY A 143 -1.31 -3.11 11.26
C GLY A 143 0.15 -3.26 10.83
N GLU A 144 0.54 -4.50 10.55
CA GLU A 144 1.92 -4.86 10.24
C GLU A 144 1.99 -6.00 9.22
N ILE A 145 3.13 -6.04 8.52
CA ILE A 145 3.56 -7.16 7.70
C ILE A 145 4.79 -7.73 8.39
N LEU A 146 4.71 -8.99 8.82
CA LEU A 146 5.77 -9.67 9.54
C LEU A 146 6.89 -10.15 8.61
N PRO A 147 8.06 -10.49 9.17
CA PRO A 147 9.17 -10.84 8.33
C PRO A 147 9.01 -12.14 7.53
N HIS A 148 9.02 -12.03 6.21
CA HIS A 148 8.75 -13.14 5.29
C HIS A 148 9.48 -12.97 3.95
N ILE A 149 9.55 -14.05 3.17
CA ILE A 149 10.00 -14.03 1.79
C ILE A 149 8.79 -14.31 0.92
N ASP A 150 8.54 -13.44 -0.06
CA ASP A 150 7.45 -13.61 -1.01
C ASP A 150 7.53 -14.96 -1.74
N ASN A 151 6.37 -15.60 -1.89
CA ASN A 151 6.29 -16.84 -2.66
C ASN A 151 6.37 -16.52 -4.15
N VAL A 152 7.49 -16.89 -4.79
CA VAL A 152 7.73 -16.64 -6.23
C VAL A 152 6.61 -17.18 -7.14
N LYS A 153 5.94 -18.28 -6.77
CA LYS A 153 4.82 -18.81 -7.55
C LYS A 153 3.58 -17.91 -7.49
N ALA A 154 3.42 -17.14 -6.42
CA ALA A 154 2.31 -16.22 -6.22
C ALA A 154 2.67 -14.79 -6.68
N SER A 155 3.81 -14.26 -6.23
CA SER A 155 4.21 -12.86 -6.41
C SER A 155 5.07 -12.62 -7.67
N GLY A 156 5.56 -13.68 -8.32
CA GLY A 156 6.48 -13.58 -9.45
C GLY A 156 7.92 -13.29 -9.03
N SER A 157 8.75 -12.84 -9.98
CA SER A 157 10.18 -12.57 -9.78
C SER A 157 10.50 -11.09 -9.44
N CYS A 158 9.48 -10.23 -9.51
CA CYS A 158 9.61 -8.79 -9.33
C CYS A 158 8.34 -8.24 -8.65
N ILE A 159 8.53 -7.41 -7.62
CA ILE A 159 7.46 -6.72 -6.91
C ILE A 159 7.71 -5.23 -7.03
N LEU A 160 6.65 -4.49 -7.37
CA LEU A 160 6.63 -3.04 -7.29
C LEU A 160 5.59 -2.62 -6.26
N GLY A 161 6.03 -1.99 -5.18
CA GLY A 161 5.16 -1.49 -4.12
C GLY A 161 5.06 0.02 -4.17
N ILE A 162 3.84 0.55 -4.11
CA ILE A 162 3.57 1.99 -4.03
C ILE A 162 3.01 2.30 -2.64
N SER A 163 3.55 3.34 -2.00
CA SER A 163 3.14 3.73 -0.65
C SER A 163 2.26 4.97 -0.70
N LEU A 164 1.07 4.89 -0.10
CA LEU A 164 0.07 5.96 -0.04
C LEU A 164 -0.40 6.13 1.41
N GLY A 165 -0.88 7.33 1.75
CA GLY A 165 -1.42 7.63 3.08
C GLY A 165 -0.33 7.95 4.10
N SER A 166 -0.16 7.13 5.14
CA SER A 166 0.84 7.37 6.20
C SER A 166 2.17 6.67 5.91
N ALA A 167 3.29 7.30 6.25
CA ALA A 167 4.60 6.70 6.13
C ALA A 167 4.74 5.39 6.95
N ARG A 168 5.50 4.43 6.42
CA ARG A 168 5.81 3.14 7.08
C ARG A 168 7.29 2.83 6.98
N VAL A 169 7.81 1.99 7.87
CA VAL A 169 9.20 1.52 7.81
C VAL A 169 9.22 0.15 7.15
N LEU A 170 9.94 0.03 6.04
CA LEU A 170 10.29 -1.25 5.43
C LEU A 170 11.64 -1.70 5.97
N ARG A 171 11.71 -2.95 6.42
CA ARG A 171 12.95 -3.59 6.87
C ARG A 171 13.26 -4.71 5.91
N LEU A 172 14.50 -4.78 5.46
CA LEU A 172 14.99 -5.85 4.59
C LEU A 172 16.16 -6.53 5.29
N GLU A 173 16.16 -7.85 5.30
CA GLU A 173 17.28 -8.68 5.74
C GLU A 173 17.67 -9.65 4.63
N ASN A 174 18.94 -9.64 4.23
CA ASN A 174 19.44 -10.63 3.28
C ASN A 174 19.82 -11.95 3.99
N CYS A 175 20.10 -13.02 3.24
CA CYS A 175 20.45 -14.31 3.87
C CYS A 175 21.74 -14.25 4.74
N ASP A 176 22.61 -13.26 4.54
CA ASP A 176 23.84 -13.04 5.32
C ASP A 176 23.59 -12.24 6.62
N GLY A 177 22.33 -11.86 6.90
CA GLY A 177 21.94 -11.10 8.09
C GLY A 177 22.19 -9.59 7.98
N HIS A 178 22.55 -9.08 6.79
CA HIS A 178 22.63 -7.64 6.55
C HIS A 178 21.24 -7.03 6.55
N ARG A 179 21.05 -6.04 7.43
CA ARG A 179 19.80 -5.30 7.57
C ARG A 179 19.86 -3.96 6.85
N TYR A 180 18.74 -3.61 6.24
CA TYR A 180 18.49 -2.32 5.61
C TYR A 180 17.10 -1.83 6.03
N GLU A 181 16.99 -0.57 6.41
CA GLU A 181 15.71 0.05 6.75
C GLU A 181 15.49 1.29 5.89
N VAL A 182 14.26 1.45 5.41
CA VAL A 182 13.86 2.64 4.65
C VAL A 182 12.46 3.09 5.07
N VAL A 183 12.30 4.40 5.19
CA VAL A 183 10.97 5.00 5.38
C VAL A 183 10.30 5.10 4.02
N LEU A 184 9.21 4.36 3.86
CA LEU A 184 8.30 4.42 2.73
C LEU A 184 7.41 5.64 2.90
N GLU A 185 7.82 6.76 2.31
CA GLU A 185 7.07 8.00 2.34
C GLU A 185 5.83 7.93 1.42
N PRO A 186 4.76 8.69 1.70
CA PRO A 186 3.62 8.78 0.78
C PRO A 186 4.05 9.27 -0.60
N GLY A 187 3.58 8.60 -1.65
CA GLY A 187 3.96 8.85 -3.04
C GLY A 187 5.32 8.28 -3.44
N SER A 188 5.96 7.48 -2.59
CA SER A 188 7.12 6.68 -2.96
C SER A 188 6.73 5.36 -3.63
N TYR A 189 7.68 4.77 -4.36
CA TYR A 189 7.58 3.37 -4.74
C TYR A 189 8.94 2.67 -4.59
N TYR A 190 8.89 1.35 -4.48
CA TYR A 190 10.08 0.50 -4.49
C TYR A 190 9.93 -0.62 -5.51
N ILE A 191 11.05 -1.14 -5.96
CA ILE A 191 11.15 -2.35 -6.79
C ILE A 191 12.01 -3.35 -6.04
N GLN A 192 11.51 -4.58 -5.90
CA GLN A 192 12.25 -5.71 -5.36
C GLN A 192 12.32 -6.81 -6.42
N ARG A 193 13.55 -7.24 -6.75
CA ARG A 193 13.88 -8.24 -7.76
C ARG A 193 14.62 -9.39 -7.12
N GLN A 194 14.26 -10.62 -7.52
CA GLN A 194 15.04 -11.87 -7.36
C GLN A 194 16.11 -11.85 -6.25
N ALA A 195 15.70 -11.61 -5.02
CA ALA A 195 16.62 -11.67 -3.90
C ALA A 195 15.92 -12.36 -2.74
N CYS A 196 16.69 -13.20 -2.04
CA CYS A 196 16.42 -13.73 -0.71
C CYS A 196 16.40 -12.56 0.30
N LEU A 197 15.43 -11.67 0.12
CA LEU A 197 15.17 -10.55 1.01
C LEU A 197 13.96 -10.92 1.82
N ARG A 198 14.20 -11.03 3.12
CA ARG A 198 13.14 -11.10 4.10
C ARG A 198 12.65 -9.68 4.36
N LEU A 199 11.36 -9.45 4.11
CA LEU A 199 10.62 -8.22 4.43
C LEU A 199 10.42 -8.07 5.94
#